data_AF-A0A2X1LZN0-F1
#
_entry.id   AF-A0A2X1LZN0-F1
#
_cell.length_a   1.000
_cell.length_b   1.000
_cell.length_c   1.000
_cell.angle_alpha   90.00
_cell.angle_beta   90.00
_cell.angle_gamma   90.00
#
_symmetry.space_group_name_H-M   'P 1'
#
loop_
_entity.id
_entity.type
_entity.pdbx_description
1 polymer ?
#
loop_
_entity_poly.entity_id
_entity_poly.type
_entity_poly.pdbx_seq_one_letter_code
_entity_poly.pdbx_strand_id
1 'polypeptide(L)'
;MFDSTLNPLWQRYILAVQEEVKPALGCTEPISLALAAAVAAAELEGPVERVEAWVSPNLMKNGLGVTVPGTGMVGLPIAAALGR
;
A
#
# COMPACT_ATOMS: atom_id res chain seq x y z
N MET A 1 3.80 19.13 32.60
CA MET A 1 3.71 20.45 31.95
C MET A 1 4.99 20.63 31.17
N PHE A 2 4.96 20.50 29.84
CA PHE A 2 6.15 20.57 29.01
C PHE A 2 6.71 22.00 29.07
N ASP A 3 7.98 22.11 29.47
CA ASP A 3 8.70 23.37 29.66
C ASP A 3 8.78 24.14 28.34
N SER A 4 8.28 25.38 28.36
CA SER A 4 8.11 26.25 27.20
C SER A 4 9.37 27.06 26.86
N THR A 5 10.54 26.42 26.92
CA THR A 5 11.77 26.91 26.26
C THR A 5 12.01 26.18 24.93
N LEU A 6 10.93 25.71 24.30
CA LEU A 6 10.92 25.15 22.96
C LEU A 6 11.13 26.29 21.94
N ASN A 7 12.14 26.12 21.08
CA ASN A 7 12.45 26.98 19.94
C ASN A 7 11.14 27.51 19.28
N PRO A 8 10.97 28.83 19.06
CA PRO A 8 9.72 29.41 18.53
C PRO A 8 9.30 28.85 17.16
N LEU A 9 10.21 28.15 16.47
CA LEU A 9 9.94 27.45 15.22
C LEU A 9 9.25 26.09 15.42
N TRP A 10 9.22 25.53 16.63
CA TRP A 10 8.66 24.18 16.86
C TRP A 10 7.20 24.05 16.46
N GLN A 11 6.40 25.06 16.81
CA GLN A 11 4.99 25.09 16.42
C GLN A 11 4.84 25.05 14.90
N ARG A 12 5.73 25.75 14.17
CA ARG A 12 5.74 25.78 12.70
C ARG A 12 6.14 24.44 12.11
N TYR A 13 7.13 23.76 12.70
CA TYR A 13 7.53 22.42 12.26
C TYR A 13 6.43 21.38 12.48
N ILE A 14 5.73 21.43 13.62
CA ILE A 14 4.60 20.52 13.88
C ILE A 14 3.49 20.76 12.85
N LEU A 15 3.15 22.01 12.56
CA LEU A 15 2.14 22.35 11.56
C LEU A 15 2.55 21.86 10.16
N ALA A 16 3.81 22.08 9.76
CA ALA A 16 4.32 21.60 8.48
C ALA A 16 4.24 20.06 8.36
N VAL A 17 4.59 19.33 9.42
CA VAL A 17 4.46 17.87 9.45
C VAL A 17 2.99 17.44 9.34
N GLN A 18 2.08 18.12 10.03
CA GLN A 18 0.65 17.79 9.94
C GLN A 18 0.04 18.08 8.56
N GLU A 19 0.54 19.10 7.86
CA GLU A 19 0.09 19.46 6.52
C GLU A 19 0.63 18.51 5.44
N GLU A 20 1.90 18.10 5.58
CA GLU A 20 2.60 17.28 4.58
C GLU A 20 2.49 15.76 4.82
N VAL A 21 2.36 15.31 6.08
CA VAL A 21 2.23 13.88 6.41
C VAL A 21 0.79 13.43 6.23
N LYS A 22 0.49 12.97 5.02
CA LYS A 22 -0.77 12.32 4.68
C LYS A 22 -0.65 10.81 4.86
N PRO A 23 -1.75 10.10 5.22
CA PRO A 23 -1.76 8.65 5.23
C PRO A 23 -1.32 8.10 3.87
N ALA A 24 -0.35 7.20 3.88
CA ALA A 24 0.09 6.53 2.66
C ALA A 24 -1.05 5.63 2.15
N LEU A 25 -1.61 5.98 0.99
CA LEU A 25 -2.63 5.19 0.30
C LEU A 25 -1.98 4.17 -0.61
N GLY A 26 -1.19 3.26 -0.04
CA GLY A 26 -0.59 2.15 -0.78
C GLY A 26 0.83 1.80 -0.34
N CYS A 27 1.28 0.64 -0.82
CA CYS A 27 2.64 0.15 -0.66
C CYS A 27 3.09 -0.42 -2.00
N THR A 28 4.40 -0.36 -2.28
CA THR A 28 4.96 -0.78 -3.58
C THR A 28 4.68 -2.25 -3.87
N GLU A 29 4.71 -3.09 -2.84
CA GLU A 29 4.61 -4.54 -2.97
C GLU A 29 3.21 -5.00 -3.43
N PRO A 30 2.09 -4.67 -2.75
CA PRO A 30 0.76 -5.06 -3.24
C PRO A 30 0.42 -4.48 -4.62
N ILE A 31 0.88 -3.26 -4.91
CA ILE A 31 0.67 -2.63 -6.22
C ILE A 31 1.43 -3.36 -7.33
N SER A 32 2.67 -3.78 -7.06
CA SER A 32 3.45 -4.56 -8.04
C SER A 32 2.76 -5.89 -8.39
N LEU A 33 2.16 -6.56 -7.39
CA LEU A 33 1.45 -7.81 -7.60
C LEU A 33 0.12 -7.61 -8.32
N ALA A 34 -0.64 -6.57 -7.96
CA ALA A 34 -1.88 -6.21 -8.65
C ALA A 34 -1.60 -5.87 -10.12
N LEU A 35 -0.54 -5.12 -10.41
CA LEU A 35 -0.14 -4.82 -11.79
C LEU A 35 0.23 -6.08 -12.56
N ALA A 36 1.01 -6.99 -11.96
CA ALA A 36 1.38 -8.24 -12.60
C ALA A 36 0.14 -9.11 -12.91
N ALA A 37 -0.82 -9.18 -11.98
CA ALA A 37 -2.08 -9.88 -12.19
C ALA A 37 -2.90 -9.24 -13.33
N ALA A 38 -2.97 -7.91 -13.39
CA ALA A 38 -3.75 -7.19 -14.40
C ALA A 38 -3.15 -7.37 -15.80
N VAL A 39 -1.83 -7.34 -15.91
CA VAL A 39 -1.13 -7.62 -17.16
C VAL A 39 -1.38 -9.06 -17.60
N ALA A 40 -1.27 -10.03 -16.70
CA ALA A 40 -1.56 -11.43 -17.04
C ALA A 40 -3.04 -11.64 -17.44
N ALA A 41 -3.98 -10.95 -16.78
CA ALA A 41 -5.40 -11.00 -17.09
C ALA A 41 -5.69 -10.43 -18.49
N ALA A 42 -5.00 -9.37 -18.90
CA ALA A 42 -5.17 -8.74 -20.22
C ALA A 42 -4.76 -9.66 -21.39
N GLU A 43 -3.91 -10.65 -21.15
CA GLU A 43 -3.49 -11.65 -22.15
C GLU A 43 -4.49 -12.81 -22.31
N LEU A 44 -5.51 -12.90 -21.45
CA LEU A 44 -6.50 -13.98 -21.49
C LEU A 44 -7.72 -13.58 -22.33
N GLU A 45 -8.15 -14.48 -23.21
CA GLU A 45 -9.43 -14.38 -23.92
C GLU A 45 -10.58 -14.89 -23.02
N GLY A 46 -10.91 -14.16 -21.96
CA GLY A 46 -12.01 -14.53 -21.06
C GLY A 46 -11.86 -14.04 -19.62
N PRO A 47 -12.81 -14.39 -18.73
CA PRO A 47 -12.75 -13.99 -17.33
C PRO A 47 -11.63 -14.73 -16.57
N VAL A 48 -10.99 -14.04 -15.63
CA VAL A 48 -10.01 -14.65 -14.71
C VAL A 48 -10.75 -15.51 -13.66
N GLU A 49 -10.49 -16.82 -13.68
CA GLU A 49 -11.06 -17.76 -12.70
C GLU A 49 -10.16 -17.98 -11.48
N ARG A 50 -8.83 -17.90 -11.66
CA ARG A 50 -7.85 -18.17 -10.61
C ARG A 50 -6.57 -17.35 -10.82
N VAL A 51 -6.00 -16.86 -9.73
CA VAL A 51 -4.68 -16.22 -9.71
C VAL A 51 -3.73 -17.04 -8.84
N GLU A 52 -2.61 -17.46 -9.42
CA GLU A 52 -1.48 -18.05 -8.71
C GLU A 52 -0.28 -17.12 -8.83
N ALA A 53 0.20 -16.62 -7.71
CA ALA A 53 1.28 -15.65 -7.66
C ALA A 53 2.49 -16.22 -6.93
N TRP A 54 3.66 -16.14 -7.58
CA TRP A 54 4.95 -16.50 -6.99
C TRP A 54 5.72 -15.22 -6.72
N VAL A 55 6.01 -14.98 -5.45
CA VAL A 55 6.68 -13.75 -5.01
C VAL A 55 7.90 -14.10 -4.17
N SER A 56 8.87 -13.19 -4.14
CA SER A 56 10.02 -13.36 -3.25
C SER A 56 9.59 -13.29 -1.77
N PRO A 57 10.34 -13.93 -0.84
CA PRO A 57 10.07 -13.81 0.59
C PRO A 57 10.04 -12.35 1.09
N ASN A 58 10.81 -11.47 0.44
CA ASN A 58 10.84 -10.04 0.77
C ASN A 58 9.55 -9.32 0.33
N LEU A 59 9.03 -9.63 -0.86
CA LEU A 59 7.75 -9.07 -1.28
C LEU A 59 6.62 -9.62 -0.40
N MET A 60 6.65 -10.92 -0.10
CA MET A 60 5.69 -11.55 0.81
C MET A 60 5.64 -10.84 2.16
N LYS A 61 6.78 -10.71 2.87
CA LYS A 61 6.80 -10.12 4.21
C LYS A 61 6.39 -8.64 4.22
N ASN A 62 6.79 -7.88 3.19
CA ASN A 62 6.52 -6.44 3.14
C ASN A 62 5.07 -6.14 2.72
N GLY A 63 4.49 -6.97 1.85
CA GLY A 63 3.14 -6.77 1.31
C GLY A 63 2.01 -7.38 2.15
N LEU A 64 2.28 -8.34 3.05
CA LEU A 64 1.23 -9.07 3.77
C LEU A 64 0.43 -8.20 4.74
N GLY A 65 1.09 -7.24 5.40
CA GLY A 65 0.45 -6.35 6.39
C GLY A 65 -0.19 -5.09 5.79
N VAL A 66 -0.13 -4.92 4.47
CA VAL A 66 -0.57 -3.68 3.83
C VAL A 66 -2.09 -3.73 3.62
N THR A 67 -2.77 -2.67 4.07
CA THR A 67 -4.20 -2.48 3.80
C THR A 67 -4.40 -2.02 2.36
N VAL A 68 -5.35 -2.64 1.66
CA VAL A 68 -5.76 -2.16 0.33
C VAL A 68 -6.92 -1.18 0.49
N PRO A 69 -6.78 0.09 0.06
CA PRO A 69 -7.82 1.10 0.21
C PRO A 69 -9.15 0.68 -0.42
N GLY A 70 -10.26 0.98 0.26
CA GLY A 70 -11.61 0.72 -0.26
C GLY A 70 -12.11 -0.72 -0.16
N THR A 71 -11.27 -1.69 0.24
CA THR A 71 -11.70 -3.10 0.38
C THR A 71 -11.92 -3.54 1.82
N GLY A 72 -11.34 -2.84 2.80
CA GLY A 72 -11.33 -3.27 4.20
C GLY A 72 -10.50 -4.54 4.44
N MET A 73 -9.72 -4.99 3.44
CA MET A 73 -8.90 -6.18 3.49
C MET A 73 -7.40 -5.83 3.46
N VAL A 74 -6.58 -6.77 3.92
CA VAL A 74 -5.13 -6.64 3.99
C VAL A 74 -4.44 -7.74 3.19
N GLY A 75 -3.27 -7.41 2.66
CA GLY A 75 -2.32 -8.37 2.13
C GLY A 75 -2.36 -8.59 0.61
N LEU A 76 -1.44 -9.46 0.19
CA LEU A 76 -1.20 -9.78 -1.22
C LEU A 76 -2.37 -10.48 -1.95
N PRO A 77 -3.15 -11.39 -1.33
CA PRO A 77 -4.24 -12.07 -2.04
C PRO A 77 -5.31 -11.10 -2.56
N ILE A 78 -5.69 -10.10 -1.76
CA ILE A 78 -6.66 -9.10 -2.20
C ILE A 78 -6.09 -8.19 -3.29
N ALA A 79 -4.79 -7.82 -3.20
CA ALA A 79 -4.13 -7.04 -4.22
C ALA A 79 -4.13 -7.76 -5.58
N ALA A 80 -3.78 -9.05 -5.58
CA ALA A 80 -3.80 -9.89 -6.77
C ALA A 80 -5.20 -10.05 -7.37
N ALA A 81 -6.23 -10.20 -6.53
CA ALA A 81 -7.61 -10.36 -6.99
C ALA A 81 -8.20 -9.08 -7.62
N LEU A 82 -7.75 -7.90 -7.19
CA LEU A 82 -8.19 -6.62 -7.74
C LEU A 82 -7.49 -6.23 -9.04
N GLY A 83 -6.30 -6.77 -9.29
CA GLY A 83 -5.57 -6.58 -10.55
C GLY A 83 -6.14 -7.47 -11.65
N ARG A 84 -7.36 -7.20 -12.11
CA ARG A 84 -8.02 -7.91 -13.22
C ARG A 84 -8.78 -6.94 -14.10
#